data_AF-A0A8B6Y458-F1
#
_entry.id   AF-A0A8B6Y458-F1
#
_cell.length_a   1.000
_cell.length_b   1.000
_cell.length_c   1.000
_cell.angle_alpha   90.00
_cell.angle_beta   90.00
_cell.angle_gamma   90.00
#
_symmetry.space_group_name_H-M   'P 1'
#
loop_
_entity.id
_entity.type
_entity.pdbx_description
1 polymer ?
#
loop_
_entity_poly.entity_id
_entity_poly.type
_entity_poly.pdbx_seq_one_letter_code
_entity_poly.pdbx_strand_id
1 'polypeptide(L)'
;MPEANVLIQISSHGGSRRQEAQRLGRILRAKKDMAAEEYNAFFYSLVSTDTEEMFFSNKRQRFLINQGYSYKVITKLAGMDEESLSYSNKKEHHELLQKVLAATDTDAEEEKIPGDSANKSGNLSVVRRQGSMASMSGADDMVYSEYSGKTKSRHPLFKRFRL
;
A
#
# COMPACT_ATOMS: atom_id res chain seq x y z
N MET A 1 12.14 -4.12 -2.17
CA MET A 1 11.36 -4.20 -0.93
C MET A 1 12.36 -4.27 0.19
N PRO A 2 12.20 -3.50 1.29
CA PRO A 2 13.05 -3.62 2.47
C PRO A 2 13.02 -5.06 3.01
N GLU A 3 14.14 -5.51 3.60
CA GLU A 3 14.26 -6.83 4.21
C GLU A 3 13.50 -6.85 5.54
N ALA A 4 12.25 -7.32 5.52
CA ALA A 4 11.39 -7.40 6.71
C ALA A 4 10.80 -8.80 6.83
N ASN A 5 10.75 -9.34 8.06
CA ASN A 5 10.15 -10.65 8.34
C ASN A 5 8.66 -10.52 8.73
N VAL A 6 8.23 -9.33 9.15
CA VAL A 6 6.84 -9.03 9.54
C VAL A 6 6.31 -7.90 8.68
N LEU A 7 5.15 -8.14 8.07
CA LEU A 7 4.40 -7.12 7.36
C LEU A 7 3.07 -6.87 8.07
N ILE A 8 2.76 -5.61 8.32
CA ILE A 8 1.47 -5.18 8.85
C ILE A 8 0.80 -4.30 7.80
N GLN A 9 -0.37 -4.72 7.33
CA GLN A 9 -1.24 -3.93 6.48
C GLN A 9 -2.38 -3.36 7.32
N ILE A 10 -2.57 -2.05 7.24
CA ILE A 10 -3.69 -1.33 7.84
C ILE A 10 -4.60 -0.93 6.69
N SER A 11 -5.91 -1.14 6.86
CA SER A 11 -6.98 -0.71 5.94
C SER A 11 -6.76 -1.07 4.47
N SER A 12 -7.48 -2.07 3.97
CA SER A 12 -7.44 -2.42 2.55
C SER A 12 -8.83 -2.35 1.96
N HIS A 13 -9.09 -1.27 1.24
CA HIS A 13 -10.25 -1.10 0.40
C HIS A 13 -9.84 -1.27 -1.06
N GLY A 14 -10.54 -2.11 -1.83
CA GLY A 14 -10.53 -2.10 -3.30
C GLY A 14 -9.23 -2.44 -4.06
N GLY A 15 -8.08 -2.63 -3.40
CA GLY A 15 -6.78 -2.84 -4.07
C GLY A 15 -6.67 -4.10 -4.96
N SER A 16 -5.72 -4.07 -5.90
CA SER A 16 -5.42 -5.19 -6.79
C SER A 16 -4.88 -6.39 -6.00
N ARG A 17 -5.75 -7.39 -5.76
CA ARG A 17 -5.43 -8.66 -5.08
C ARG A 17 -4.14 -9.32 -5.59
N ARG A 18 -3.84 -9.16 -6.89
CA ARG A 18 -2.61 -9.68 -7.51
C ARG A 18 -1.36 -8.92 -7.08
N GLN A 19 -1.44 -7.60 -6.94
CA GLN A 19 -0.32 -6.79 -6.45
C GLN A 19 -0.05 -7.04 -4.97
N GLU A 20 -1.10 -7.18 -4.14
CA GLU A 20 -0.95 -7.54 -2.72
C GLU A 20 -0.27 -8.91 -2.58
N ALA A 21 -0.72 -9.91 -3.33
CA ALA A 21 -0.10 -11.23 -3.36
C ALA A 21 1.36 -11.18 -3.81
N GLN A 22 1.68 -10.33 -4.79
CA GLN A 22 3.04 -10.14 -5.25
C GLN A 22 3.93 -9.43 -4.22
N ARG A 23 3.41 -8.43 -3.50
CA ARG A 23 4.10 -7.77 -2.37
C ARG A 23 4.38 -8.79 -1.27
N LEU A 24 3.37 -9.57 -0.89
CA LEU A 24 3.46 -10.64 0.10
C LEU A 24 4.52 -11.67 -0.30
N GLY A 25 4.44 -12.20 -1.52
CA GLY A 25 5.37 -13.22 -2.05
C GLY A 25 6.80 -12.73 -2.26
N ARG A 26 7.08 -11.43 -2.20
CA ARG A 26 8.46 -10.89 -2.19
C ARG A 26 9.05 -10.85 -0.78
N ILE A 27 8.20 -10.66 0.23
CA ILE A 27 8.59 -10.55 1.64
C ILE A 27 8.73 -11.94 2.27
N LEU A 28 7.91 -12.90 1.86
CA LEU A 28 7.95 -14.29 2.35
C LEU A 28 9.09 -15.14 1.75
N ARG A 29 9.96 -14.60 0.90
CA ARG A 29 11.09 -15.37 0.34
C ARG A 29 12.15 -15.60 1.41
N ALA A 30 12.57 -16.85 1.56
CA ALA A 30 13.67 -17.22 2.44
C ALA A 30 14.91 -16.38 2.13
N LYS A 31 15.52 -15.83 3.17
CA LYS A 31 16.74 -15.04 3.06
C LYS A 31 17.96 -15.97 2.95
N LYS A 32 18.90 -15.62 2.08
CA LYS A 32 20.03 -16.46 1.63
C LYS A 32 20.95 -16.97 2.76
N ASP A 33 20.92 -16.35 3.93
CA ASP A 33 21.81 -16.65 5.07
C ASP A 33 21.07 -17.24 6.29
N MET A 34 19.77 -17.55 6.18
CA MET A 34 19.01 -18.20 7.25
C MET A 34 18.69 -19.64 6.84
N ALA A 35 19.00 -20.61 7.71
CA ALA A 35 18.65 -22.01 7.49
C ALA A 35 17.14 -22.12 7.24
N ALA A 36 16.75 -22.85 6.20
CA ALA A 36 15.36 -22.98 5.74
C ALA A 36 14.40 -23.52 6.81
N GLU A 37 14.93 -24.15 7.86
CA GLU A 37 14.19 -24.73 8.99
C GLU A 37 13.69 -23.66 10.00
N GLU A 38 14.19 -22.41 9.95
CA GLU A 38 13.86 -21.37 10.94
C GLU A 38 13.22 -20.09 10.37
N TYR A 39 13.03 -19.98 9.05
CA TYR A 39 12.49 -18.75 8.45
C TYR A 39 10.99 -18.62 8.65
N ASN A 40 10.59 -17.96 9.73
CA ASN A 40 9.21 -17.60 10.03
C ASN A 40 8.93 -16.17 9.62
N ALA A 41 8.08 -15.99 8.61
CA ALA A 41 7.60 -14.68 8.18
C ALA A 41 6.09 -14.53 8.46
N PHE A 42 5.70 -13.37 8.97
CA PHE A 42 4.33 -13.10 9.41
C PHE A 42 3.72 -11.96 8.62
N PHE A 43 2.44 -12.12 8.28
CA PHE A 43 1.63 -11.10 7.64
C PHE A 43 0.36 -10.85 8.44
N TYR A 44 0.22 -9.63 8.94
CA TYR A 44 -0.95 -9.17 9.66
C TYR A 44 -1.74 -8.17 8.81
N SER A 45 -3.05 -8.33 8.79
CA SER A 45 -3.99 -7.35 8.23
C SER A 45 -4.92 -6.91 9.35
N LEU A 46 -4.92 -5.62 9.67
CA LEU A 46 -5.91 -5.04 10.57
C LEU A 46 -7.19 -4.77 9.78
N VAL A 47 -8.33 -5.22 10.31
CA VAL A 47 -9.63 -5.12 9.66
C VAL A 47 -10.63 -4.57 10.67
N SER A 48 -11.29 -3.49 10.29
CA SER A 48 -12.34 -2.86 11.09
C SER A 48 -13.61 -3.70 11.00
N THR A 49 -14.11 -4.16 12.14
CA THR A 49 -15.34 -4.96 12.21
C THR A 49 -16.56 -4.14 11.81
N ASP A 50 -17.58 -4.79 11.26
CA ASP A 50 -18.83 -4.17 10.79
C ASP A 50 -18.65 -3.07 9.74
N THR A 51 -17.56 -3.14 8.98
CA THR A 51 -17.28 -2.26 7.83
C THR A 51 -17.15 -3.07 6.53
N GLU A 52 -17.09 -2.37 5.39
CA GLU A 52 -16.82 -3.00 4.09
C GLU A 52 -15.49 -3.76 4.05
N GLU A 53 -14.52 -3.44 4.91
CA GLU A 53 -13.22 -4.12 4.99
C GLU A 53 -13.38 -5.63 5.28
N MET A 54 -14.42 -6.02 6.03
CA MET A 54 -14.72 -7.43 6.32
C MET A 54 -15.02 -8.24 5.05
N PHE A 55 -15.76 -7.65 4.10
CA PHE A 55 -16.09 -8.31 2.84
C PHE A 55 -14.84 -8.56 1.99
N PHE A 56 -13.93 -7.59 1.92
CA PHE A 56 -12.65 -7.73 1.23
C PHE A 56 -11.73 -8.73 1.94
N SER A 57 -11.69 -8.72 3.28
CA SER A 57 -10.94 -9.68 4.09
C SER A 57 -11.36 -11.13 3.82
N ASN A 58 -12.66 -11.42 3.74
CA ASN A 58 -13.16 -12.76 3.41
C ASN A 58 -12.69 -13.26 2.03
N LYS A 59 -12.65 -12.36 1.03
CA LYS A 59 -12.11 -12.70 -0.30
C LYS A 59 -10.59 -12.94 -0.25
N ARG A 60 -9.87 -12.15 0.55
CA ARG A 60 -8.42 -12.31 0.77
C ARG A 60 -8.08 -13.62 1.46
N GLN A 61 -8.81 -13.98 2.52
CA GLN A 61 -8.66 -15.26 3.20
C GLN A 61 -8.77 -16.44 2.22
N ARG A 62 -9.84 -16.49 1.42
CA ARG A 62 -10.04 -17.54 0.40
C ARG A 62 -8.88 -17.58 -0.59
N PHE A 63 -8.42 -16.43 -1.05
CA PHE A 63 -7.29 -16.34 -1.98
C PHE A 63 -6.00 -16.88 -1.36
N LEU A 64 -5.65 -16.47 -0.13
CA LEU A 64 -4.43 -16.90 0.55
C LEU A 64 -4.43 -18.40 0.83
N ILE A 65 -5.55 -18.95 1.30
CA ILE A 65 -5.72 -20.39 1.53
C ILE A 65 -5.54 -21.17 0.22
N ASN A 66 -6.14 -20.69 -0.88
CA ASN A 66 -6.00 -21.34 -2.19
C ASN A 66 -4.56 -21.33 -2.72
N GLN A 67 -3.72 -20.38 -2.28
CA GLN A 67 -2.29 -20.34 -2.63
C GLN A 67 -1.42 -21.18 -1.67
N GLY A 68 -2.02 -21.84 -0.68
CA GLY A 68 -1.31 -22.69 0.29
C GLY A 68 -0.77 -21.97 1.51
N TYR A 69 -1.15 -20.71 1.76
CA TYR A 69 -0.74 -20.00 2.97
C TYR A 69 -1.59 -20.41 4.18
N SER A 70 -0.93 -20.54 5.33
CA SER A 70 -1.61 -20.66 6.63
C SER A 70 -2.29 -19.33 6.98
N TYR A 71 -3.55 -19.40 7.40
CA TYR A 71 -4.35 -18.22 7.73
C TYR A 71 -5.07 -18.41 9.07
N LYS A 72 -4.96 -17.41 9.95
CA LYS A 72 -5.61 -17.41 11.26
C LYS A 72 -6.33 -16.08 11.48
N VAL A 73 -7.59 -16.14 11.87
CA VAL A 73 -8.35 -14.98 12.35
C VAL A 73 -8.08 -14.82 13.84
N ILE A 74 -7.65 -13.63 14.25
CA ILE A 74 -7.37 -13.28 15.66
C ILE A 74 -8.31 -12.15 16.05
N THR A 75 -9.18 -12.40 17.03
CA THR A 75 -10.14 -11.40 17.54
C THR A 75 -9.60 -10.62 18.73
N LYS A 76 -8.75 -11.24 19.53
CA LYS A 76 -8.06 -10.64 20.66
C LYS A 76 -6.61 -11.08 20.64
N LEU A 77 -5.70 -10.12 20.76
CA LEU A 77 -4.28 -10.41 20.89
C LEU A 77 -3.95 -10.60 22.38
N ALA A 78 -3.19 -11.65 22.70
CA ALA A 78 -2.77 -11.91 24.08
C ALA A 78 -1.84 -10.79 24.56
N GLY A 79 -1.96 -10.37 25.82
CA GLY A 79 -1.12 -9.34 26.42
C GLY A 79 -1.52 -7.89 26.12
N MET A 80 -2.56 -7.64 25.30
CA MET A 80 -3.02 -6.26 25.04
C MET A 80 -3.44 -5.52 26.31
N ASP A 81 -4.03 -6.22 27.28
CA ASP A 81 -4.50 -5.62 28.54
C ASP A 81 -3.33 -5.32 29.52
N GLU A 82 -2.17 -5.92 29.30
CA GLU A 82 -0.98 -5.76 30.14
C GLU A 82 -0.05 -4.63 29.63
N GLU A 83 -0.19 -4.24 28.36
CA GLU A 83 0.60 -3.18 27.75
C GLU A 83 -0.02 -1.79 27.94
N SER A 84 0.83 -0.79 28.07
CA SER A 84 0.41 0.62 28.09
C SER A 84 0.09 1.10 26.66
N LEU A 85 -1.12 0.83 26.19
CA LEU A 85 -1.57 1.21 24.86
C LEU A 85 -1.98 2.69 24.78
N SER A 86 -1.74 3.29 23.60
CA SER A 86 -2.24 4.63 23.27
C SER A 86 -3.76 4.59 23.04
N TYR A 87 -4.43 5.72 23.27
CA TYR A 87 -5.89 5.82 23.15
C TYR A 87 -6.65 4.94 24.16
N SER A 88 -6.12 4.77 25.38
CA SER A 88 -6.82 4.00 26.42
C SER A 88 -8.04 4.74 26.98
N ASN A 89 -8.05 6.08 26.90
CA ASN A 89 -9.06 6.93 27.50
C ASN A 89 -10.11 7.43 26.50
N LYS A 90 -11.37 7.54 26.94
CA LYS A 90 -12.45 8.14 26.13
C LYS A 90 -12.17 9.58 25.69
N LYS A 91 -11.41 10.34 26.48
CA LYS A 91 -11.03 11.71 26.12
C LYS A 91 -10.12 11.72 24.88
N GLU A 92 -9.10 10.87 24.85
CA GLU A 92 -8.19 10.73 23.71
C GLU A 92 -8.92 10.23 22.46
N HIS A 93 -9.88 9.31 22.63
CA HIS A 93 -10.78 8.91 21.54
C HIS A 93 -11.60 10.07 20.99
N HIS A 94 -12.15 10.91 21.86
CA HIS A 94 -12.95 12.06 21.42
C HIS A 94 -12.09 13.11 20.69
N GLU A 95 -10.88 13.36 21.18
CA GLU A 95 -9.91 14.26 20.52
C GLU A 95 -9.52 13.73 19.14
N LEU A 96 -9.28 12.43 18.99
CA LEU A 96 -9.02 11.81 17.70
C LEU A 96 -10.23 11.93 16.77
N LEU A 97 -11.44 11.65 17.29
CA LEU A 97 -12.67 11.78 16.52
C LEU A 97 -12.89 13.20 16.02
N GLN A 98 -12.64 14.22 16.85
CA GLN A 98 -12.74 15.62 16.42
C GLN A 98 -11.75 15.95 15.30
N LYS A 99 -10.52 15.41 15.36
CA LYS A 99 -9.54 15.56 14.27
C LYS A 99 -10.03 14.90 12.99
N VAL A 100 -10.61 13.70 13.07
CA VAL A 100 -11.17 12.98 11.91
C VAL A 100 -12.37 13.73 11.32
N LEU A 101 -13.26 14.27 12.16
CA LEU A 101 -14.40 15.07 11.71
C LEU A 101 -13.99 16.41 11.06
N ALA A 102 -12.84 16.96 11.46
CA ALA A 102 -12.27 18.16 10.88
C ALA A 102 -11.40 17.88 9.64
N ALA A 103 -11.03 16.61 9.41
CA ALA A 103 -10.26 16.21 8.25
C ALA A 103 -11.10 16.31 6.97
N THR A 104 -10.43 16.42 5.84
CA THR A 104 -11.07 16.62 4.53
C THR A 104 -10.92 15.38 3.68
N ASP A 105 -11.77 15.22 2.66
CA ASP A 105 -11.75 14.04 1.77
C ASP A 105 -10.39 13.85 1.07
N THR A 106 -9.61 14.92 0.91
CA THR A 106 -8.24 14.83 0.36
C THR A 106 -7.29 14.02 1.23
N ASP A 107 -7.54 13.94 2.54
CA ASP A 107 -6.74 13.15 3.48
C ASP A 107 -7.03 11.64 3.37
N ALA A 108 -8.16 11.28 2.74
CA ALA A 108 -8.57 9.91 2.47
C ALA A 108 -8.18 9.41 1.07
N GLU A 109 -7.64 10.28 0.20
CA GLU A 109 -7.21 9.88 -1.14
C GLU A 109 -5.92 9.05 -1.10
N GLU A 110 -5.95 7.89 -1.75
CA GLU A 110 -4.74 7.08 -1.94
C GLU A 110 -3.78 7.74 -2.94
N GLU A 111 -2.48 7.63 -2.66
CA GLU A 111 -1.43 8.09 -3.57
C GLU A 111 -1.51 7.31 -4.88
N LYS A 112 -1.79 8.01 -6.00
CA LYS A 112 -1.79 7.40 -7.33
C LYS A 112 -0.38 7.01 -7.73
N ILE A 113 -0.03 5.74 -7.55
CA ILE A 113 1.26 5.21 -8.01
C ILE A 113 1.30 5.28 -9.55
N PRO A 114 2.32 5.91 -10.16
CA PRO A 114 2.47 5.93 -11.61
C PRO A 114 2.53 4.50 -12.17
N GLY A 115 1.54 4.14 -13.00
CA GLY A 115 1.39 2.79 -13.57
C GLY A 115 0.08 2.06 -13.22
N ASP A 116 -0.72 2.59 -12.29
CA ASP A 116 -1.99 1.98 -11.86
C ASP A 116 -3.20 2.37 -12.75
N SER A 117 -2.96 3.03 -13.90
CA SER A 117 -3.99 3.48 -14.84
C SER A 117 -4.51 2.38 -15.77
N ALA A 118 -4.71 1.16 -15.25
CA ALA A 118 -5.47 0.13 -15.94
C ALA A 118 -6.72 -0.21 -15.11
N ASN A 119 -7.86 0.31 -15.55
CA ASN A 119 -9.24 0.02 -15.09
C ASN A 119 -9.79 0.81 -13.88
N LYS A 120 -9.83 2.15 -13.98
CA LYS A 120 -11.02 2.88 -13.52
C LYS A 120 -11.93 3.14 -14.71
N SER A 121 -12.90 2.24 -14.88
CA SER A 121 -14.04 2.42 -15.77
C SER A 121 -14.90 3.57 -15.26
N GLY A 122 -14.85 4.71 -15.94
CA GLY A 122 -15.71 5.86 -15.70
C GLY A 122 -15.22 7.08 -16.47
N ASN A 123 -15.86 7.37 -17.60
CA ASN A 123 -15.59 8.44 -18.57
C ASN A 123 -14.34 8.29 -19.45
N LEU A 124 -14.51 7.51 -20.52
CA LEU A 124 -13.66 7.58 -21.71
C LEU A 124 -13.96 8.88 -22.47
N SER A 125 -13.35 10.00 -22.07
CA SER A 125 -13.23 11.15 -22.97
C SER A 125 -12.19 10.82 -24.03
N VAL A 126 -12.65 10.28 -25.15
CA VAL A 126 -11.83 10.08 -26.36
C VAL A 126 -11.43 11.45 -26.88
N VAL A 127 -10.26 11.95 -26.46
CA VAL A 127 -9.63 13.11 -27.08
C VAL A 127 -8.95 12.63 -28.35
N ARG A 128 -9.57 12.87 -29.51
CA ARG A 128 -8.93 12.68 -30.81
C ARG A 128 -7.83 13.74 -30.96
N ARG A 129 -6.57 13.38 -30.67
CA ARG A 129 -5.42 14.17 -31.12
C ARG A 129 -5.10 13.79 -32.56
N GLN A 130 -5.11 14.76 -33.45
CA GLN A 130 -4.64 14.60 -34.83
C GLN A 130 -3.11 14.44 -34.81
N GLY A 131 -2.63 13.20 -34.95
CA GLY A 131 -1.21 12.87 -35.08
C GLY A 131 -0.95 12.18 -36.41
N SER A 132 0.17 12.53 -37.04
CA SER A 132 0.66 11.89 -38.28
C SER A 132 0.99 10.41 -38.02
N MET A 133 0.70 9.51 -38.97
CA MET A 133 0.93 8.06 -38.85
C MET A 133 2.38 7.68 -38.46
N ALA A 134 3.36 8.57 -38.72
CA ALA A 134 4.76 8.37 -38.36
C ALA A 134 5.00 8.29 -36.85
N SER A 135 4.20 8.96 -36.00
CA SER A 135 4.42 8.97 -34.55
C SER A 135 3.90 7.73 -33.82
N MET A 136 3.16 6.86 -34.50
CA MET A 136 2.63 5.61 -33.93
C MET A 136 3.58 4.42 -34.11
N SER A 137 4.61 4.53 -34.96
CA SER A 137 5.50 3.41 -35.29
C SER A 137 6.78 3.34 -34.45
N GLY A 138 6.89 4.11 -33.37
CA GLY A 138 8.04 4.04 -32.45
C GLY A 138 9.39 4.43 -33.09
N ALA A 139 9.38 5.20 -34.18
CA ALA A 139 10.58 5.55 -34.93
C ALA A 139 11.35 6.77 -34.37
N ASP A 140 10.79 7.50 -33.40
CA ASP A 140 11.40 8.73 -32.85
C ASP A 140 12.20 8.50 -31.55
N ASP A 141 12.23 7.30 -30.98
CA ASP A 141 12.74 7.08 -29.61
C ASP A 141 14.23 6.70 -29.52
N MET A 142 15.07 7.24 -30.40
CA MET A 142 16.53 7.07 -30.31
C MET A 142 17.27 8.41 -30.25
N VAL A 143 16.89 9.25 -29.28
CA VAL A 143 17.69 10.41 -28.88
C VAL A 143 18.23 10.19 -27.47
N TYR A 144 19.45 9.67 -27.39
CA TYR A 144 20.21 9.54 -26.15
C TYR A 144 20.52 10.95 -25.61
N SER A 145 19.76 11.40 -24.61
CA SER A 145 20.01 12.66 -23.91
C SER A 145 20.92 12.41 -22.72
N GLU A 146 22.19 12.80 -22.84
CA GLU A 146 23.13 12.84 -21.72
C GLU A 146 22.73 13.94 -20.73
N TYR A 147 22.31 13.56 -19.52
CA TYR A 147 22.04 14.52 -18.45
C TYR A 147 23.35 14.96 -17.78
N SER A 148 23.88 16.10 -18.24
CA SER A 148 24.84 16.92 -17.48
C SER A 148 24.10 17.63 -16.34
N GLY A 149 24.60 17.47 -15.12
CA GLY A 149 23.94 17.88 -13.90
C GLY A 149 23.72 19.39 -13.77
N LYS A 150 22.52 19.78 -13.28
CA LYS A 150 22.28 21.00 -12.51
C LYS A 150 21.01 20.85 -11.66
N THR A 151 21.11 21.44 -10.47
CA THR A 151 20.25 21.33 -9.29
C THR A 151 18.88 22.01 -9.40
N LYS A 152 17.95 21.57 -8.51
CA LYS A 152 16.66 22.15 -8.01
C LYS A 152 15.43 21.44 -8.62
N SER A 153 14.48 20.90 -7.84
CA SER A 153 13.83 21.40 -6.62
C SER A 153 13.68 20.31 -5.55
N ARG A 154 13.86 20.66 -4.27
CA ARG A 154 13.57 19.76 -3.13
C ARG A 154 12.24 20.16 -2.50
N HIS A 155 11.44 19.15 -2.17
CA HIS A 155 10.12 19.25 -1.58
C HIS A 155 10.13 20.06 -0.25
N PRO A 156 9.12 20.90 0.02
CA PRO A 156 9.11 21.80 1.19
C PRO A 156 9.24 21.10 2.55
N LEU A 157 8.89 19.82 2.61
CA LEU A 157 8.95 18.98 3.81
C LEU A 157 10.38 18.66 4.29
N PHE A 158 11.41 18.89 3.46
CA PHE A 158 12.81 18.61 3.82
C PHE A 158 13.64 19.87 4.08
N LYS A 159 13.01 21.04 4.24
CA LYS A 159 13.70 22.31 4.52
C LYS A 159 14.00 22.58 6.00
N ARG A 160 13.48 21.78 6.94
CA ARG A 160 13.53 22.09 8.38
C ARG A 160 14.50 21.26 9.24
N PHE A 161 15.41 20.51 8.63
CA PHE A 161 16.48 19.87 9.38
C PHE A 161 17.84 20.15 8.74
N ARG A 162 18.50 21.23 9.20
CA ARG A 162 19.89 21.20 9.66
C ARG A 162 20.32 22.53 10.30
N LEU A 163 20.99 22.38 11.45
CA LEU A 163 22.00 23.28 12.01
C LEU A 163 23.21 23.40 11.06
#